data_AF-A0A3D5AYE8-F1
#
_entry.id   AF-A0A3D5AYE8-F1
#
_cell.length_a   1.000
_cell.length_b   1.000
_cell.length_c   1.000
_cell.angle_alpha   90.00
_cell.angle_beta   90.00
_cell.angle_gamma   90.00
#
_symmetry.space_group_name_H-M   'P 1'
#
loop_
_entity.id
_entity.type
_entity.pdbx_description
1 polymer ?
#
loop_
_entity_poly.entity_id
_entity_poly.type
_entity_poly.pdbx_seq_one_letter_code
_entity_poly.pdbx_strand_id
1 'polypeptide(L)' 'TTFISLAGRYLVLMPNNPRGGGISRRIEGEERAEMREAMAQLNIPQDYSVIIRTAGIGR' A
#
# COMPACT_ATOMS: atom_id res chain seq x y z
N THR A 1 11.07 9.32 16.60
CA THR A 1 10.29 9.09 15.37
C THR A 1 8.96 8.50 15.81
N THR A 2 7.82 9.04 15.36
CA THR A 2 6.47 8.64 15.84
C THR A 2 5.65 8.02 14.71
N PHE A 3 6.32 7.31 13.81
CA PHE A 3 5.70 6.64 12.67
C PHE A 3 5.27 5.25 13.08
N ILE A 4 3.97 5.00 13.00
CA ILE A 4 3.37 3.68 13.28
C ILE A 4 3.10 2.99 11.96
N SER A 5 3.37 1.69 11.91
CA SER A 5 2.97 0.83 10.81
C SER A 5 2.11 -0.32 11.34
N LEU A 6 0.98 -0.55 10.68
CA LEU A 6 0.00 -1.58 11.00
C LEU A 6 0.00 -2.59 9.86
N ALA A 7 0.71 -3.70 10.05
CA ALA A 7 0.86 -4.72 9.03
C ALA A 7 -0.36 -5.66 9.02
N GLY A 8 -1.14 -5.58 7.94
CA GLY A 8 -2.16 -6.57 7.60
C GLY A 8 -1.62 -7.71 6.74
N ARG A 9 -2.53 -8.58 6.32
CA ARG A 9 -2.23 -9.71 5.44
C ARG A 9 -1.74 -9.26 4.05
N TYR A 10 -2.43 -8.29 3.47
CA TYR A 10 -2.22 -7.85 2.08
C TYR A 10 -1.64 -6.44 1.96
N LEU A 11 -1.78 -5.62 3.01
CA LEU A 11 -1.34 -4.23 3.01
C LEU A 11 -0.73 -3.85 4.36
N VAL A 12 0.03 -2.76 4.37
CA VAL A 12 0.54 -2.12 5.58
C VAL A 12 0.01 -0.70 5.62
N LEU A 13 -0.73 -0.35 6.68
CA LEU A 13 -1.24 1.00 6.89
C LEU A 13 -0.25 1.81 7.73
N MET A 14 0.00 3.05 7.35
CA MET A 14 0.86 3.98 8.06
C MET A 14 0.09 5.30 8.29
N PRO A 15 -0.60 5.45 9.43
CA PRO A 15 -1.54 6.55 9.66
C PRO A 15 -0.91 7.94 9.89
N ASN A 16 0.41 8.02 10.05
CA ASN A 16 1.12 9.29 10.33
C ASN A 16 2.23 9.56 9.30
N ASN A 17 2.11 9.03 8.09
CA ASN A 17 3.16 9.11 7.09
C ASN A 17 2.59 9.34 5.69
N PRO A 18 2.17 10.56 5.32
CA PRO A 18 1.49 10.83 4.04
C PRO A 18 2.36 10.57 2.80
N ARG A 19 3.69 10.50 2.93
CA ARG A 19 4.61 10.38 1.79
C ARG A 19 5.14 8.96 1.54
N GLY A 20 4.78 7.98 2.38
CA GLY A 20 5.41 6.66 2.39
C GLY A 20 4.69 5.53 1.63
N GLY A 21 3.61 5.82 0.91
CA GLY A 21 2.74 4.80 0.30
C GLY A 21 3.27 4.21 -1.02
N GLY A 22 2.72 3.06 -1.42
CA GLY A 22 2.99 2.49 -2.73
C GLY A 22 2.80 0.97 -2.81
N ILE A 23 3.52 0.36 -3.75
CA ILE A 23 3.45 -1.07 -4.04
C ILE A 23 4.81 -1.68 -3.70
N SER A 24 4.80 -2.87 -3.07
CA SER A 24 6.02 -3.62 -2.75
C SER A 24 6.94 -3.72 -3.98
N ARG A 25 8.23 -3.46 -3.76
CA ARG A 25 9.26 -3.52 -4.83
C ARG A 25 9.43 -4.89 -5.48
N ARG A 26 8.89 -5.96 -4.87
CA ARG A 26 8.90 -7.31 -5.44
C ARG A 26 7.79 -7.54 -6.47
N ILE A 27 6.88 -6.59 -6.63
CA ILE A 27 5.77 -6.65 -7.58
C ILE A 27 6.19 -5.83 -8.81
N GLU A 28 6.20 -6.47 -9.96
CA GLU A 28 6.67 -5.90 -11.22
C GLU A 28 5.71 -6.24 -12.36
N GLY A 29 5.93 -5.67 -13.54
CA GLY A 29 5.12 -5.95 -14.72
C GLY A 29 3.65 -5.51 -14.58
N GLU A 30 2.75 -6.30 -15.17
CA GLU A 30 1.32 -6.02 -15.28
C GLU A 30 0.61 -6.01 -13.92
N GLU A 31 1.00 -6.90 -13.01
CA GLU A 31 0.47 -6.97 -11.64
C GLU A 31 0.65 -5.64 -10.89
N ARG A 32 1.74 -4.92 -11.15
CA ARG A 32 1.98 -3.61 -10.52
C ARG A 32 1.01 -2.55 -11.03
N ALA A 33 0.60 -2.63 -12.30
CA ALA A 33 -0.39 -1.71 -12.86
C ALA A 33 -1.77 -1.98 -12.27
N GLU A 34 -2.18 -3.25 -12.21
CA GLU A 34 -3.45 -3.69 -11.62
C GLU A 34 -3.55 -3.29 -10.15
N MET A 35 -2.49 -3.52 -9.36
CA MET A 35 -2.43 -3.13 -7.95
C MET A 35 -2.46 -1.61 -7.76
N ARG A 36 -1.91 -0.83 -8.70
CA ARG A 36 -1.97 0.64 -8.66
C ARG A 36 -3.40 1.13 -8.89
N GLU A 37 -4.12 0.51 -9.82
CA GLU A 37 -5.53 0.81 -10.08
C GLU A 37 -6.41 0.45 -8.89
N ALA A 38 -6.23 -0.75 -8.32
CA ALA A 38 -6.93 -1.16 -7.11
C ALA A 38 -6.66 -0.21 -5.93
N MET A 39 -5.41 0.26 -5.77
CA MET A 39 -5.06 1.23 -4.73
C MET A 39 -5.72 2.60 -4.94
N ALA A 40 -5.92 3.01 -6.19
CA ALA A 40 -6.59 4.27 -6.52
C ALA A 40 -8.10 4.26 -6.18
N GLN A 41 -8.70 3.07 -6.06
CA GLN A 41 -10.09 2.90 -5.62
C GLN A 41 -10.26 2.95 -4.10
N LEU A 42 -9.16 2.89 -3.32
CA LEU A 42 -9.22 2.94 -1.87
C LEU A 42 -9.31 4.40 -1.39
N ASN A 43 -10.34 4.70 -0.59
CA ASN A 43 -10.46 5.98 0.10
C ASN A 43 -9.51 6.04 1.30
N ILE A 44 -8.27 6.43 1.05
CA ILE A 44 -7.24 6.60 2.09
C ILE A 44 -7.22 8.09 2.51
N PRO A 45 -7.34 8.41 3.81
CA PRO A 45 -7.23 9.78 4.30
C PRO A 45 -5.85 10.39 3.99
N GLN A 46 -5.79 11.71 3.82
CA GLN A 46 -4.60 12.43 3.31
C GLN A 46 -3.32 12.24 4.14
N ASP A 47 -3.46 12.04 5.46
CA ASP A 47 -2.32 11.86 6.38
C ASP A 47 -1.81 10.41 6.47
N TYR A 48 -2.51 9.50 5.81
CA TYR A 48 -2.32 8.06 5.90
C TYR A 48 -1.66 7.60 4.61
N SER A 49 -0.81 6.58 4.71
CA SER A 49 -0.32 5.90 3.52
C SER A 49 -0.43 4.40 3.67
N VAL A 50 -0.47 3.72 2.52
CA VAL A 50 -0.62 2.28 2.45
C VAL A 50 0.47 1.71 1.56
N ILE A 51 1.06 0.59 1.97
CA ILE A 51 1.93 -0.23 1.13
C ILE A 51 1.25 -1.56 0.83
N ILE A 52 1.07 -1.89 -0.45
CA ILE A 52 0.62 -3.22 -0.88
C ILE A 52 1.76 -4.23 -0.72
N ARG A 53 1.50 -5.34 -0.01
CA ARG A 53 2.45 -6.44 0.19
C ARG A 53 2.40 -7.39 -1.00
N THR A 54 3.50 -8.11 -1.22
CA THR A 54 3.59 -9.18 -2.24
C THR A 54 2.52 -10.27 -2.08
N ALA A 55 1.98 -10.47 -0.87
CA ALA A 55 0.89 -11.41 -0.64
C ALA A 55 -0.48 -10.95 -1.19
N GLY A 56 -0.61 -9.67 -1.57
CA GLY A 56 -1.82 -9.10 -2.16
C GLY A 56 -1.92 -9.29 -3.68
N ILE A 57 -0.94 -9.92 -4.31
CA ILE A 57 -0.98 -10.21 -5.76
C ILE A 57 -2.11 -11.21 -6.06
N GLY A 58 -3.00 -10.86 -6.99
CA GLY A 58 -4.07 -11.74 -7.50
C GLY A 58 -5.26 -11.96 -6.55
N ARG A 59 -5.54 -11.03 -5.64
CA ARG A 59 -6.67 -11.06 -4.69
C ARG A 59 -7.37 -9.72 -4.61
#